data_AF-A0A9Q4BJB3-F1
#
_entry.id   AF-A0A9Q4BJB3-F1
#
_cell.length_a   1.000
_cell.length_b   1.000
_cell.length_c   1.000
_cell.angle_alpha   90.00
_cell.angle_beta   90.00
_cell.angle_gamma   90.00
#
_symmetry.space_group_name_H-M   'P 1'
#
loop_
_entity.id
_entity.type
_entity.pdbx_description
1 polymer ?
#
loop_
_entity_poly.entity_id
_entity_poly.type
_entity_poly.pdbx_seq_one_letter_code
_entity_poly.pdbx_strand_id
1 'polypeptide(L)'
;MNILKKFAFITCSLAFLTGWGETGHYTISNNTTSFFPKEFLQFASWRGYLADHASDPDRRKSWDSTEEPKHFIDIDEYYEFNSTGSIPENYQTAVRIHGSSFVSAAGILPWATLTTMDSLKNAFQRKDWTKAQLFASDLGHYVADGHMPLHITKDYNGRTSANKGIHSRYESQMIDRFQQQIKFSPDSVSYIPDVSRFIFDYIYI
;
A
#
# COMPACT_ATOMS: atom_id res chain seq x y z
N MET A 1 -0.42 53.36 20.23
CA MET A 1 -0.04 52.08 20.86
C MET A 1 -0.71 50.98 20.05
N ASN A 2 -0.03 50.45 19.04
CA ASN A 2 -0.58 49.53 18.04
C ASN A 2 -0.59 48.09 18.58
N ILE A 3 -1.77 47.53 18.80
CA ILE A 3 -1.96 46.11 19.11
C ILE A 3 -2.20 45.39 17.78
N LEU A 4 -1.12 44.92 17.13
CA LEU A 4 -1.24 43.92 16.07
C LEU A 4 -1.50 42.56 16.71
N LYS A 5 -2.73 42.06 16.54
CA LYS A 5 -3.08 40.66 16.80
C LYS A 5 -2.30 39.77 15.84
N LYS A 6 -1.35 38.98 16.36
CA LYS A 6 -0.71 37.90 15.60
C LYS A 6 -1.74 36.79 15.40
N PHE A 7 -2.30 36.70 14.20
CA PHE A 7 -2.94 35.47 13.74
C PHE A 7 -1.82 34.47 13.41
N ALA A 8 -1.66 33.47 14.29
CA ALA A 8 -0.86 32.30 13.97
C ALA A 8 -1.68 31.46 12.98
N PHE A 9 -1.33 31.55 11.68
CA PHE A 9 -1.74 30.55 10.71
C PHE A 9 -0.99 29.26 11.06
N ILE A 10 -1.66 28.36 11.79
CA ILE A 10 -1.24 26.96 11.84
C ILE A 10 -1.61 26.39 10.48
N THR A 11 -0.67 26.42 9.54
CA THR A 11 -0.74 25.55 8.36
C THR A 11 -0.58 24.13 8.88
N CYS A 12 -1.72 23.46 9.09
CA CYS A 12 -1.75 22.02 9.22
C CYS A 12 -1.36 21.47 7.84
N SER A 13 -0.08 21.19 7.66
CA SER A 13 0.38 20.42 6.51
C SER A 13 -0.24 19.03 6.67
N LEU A 14 -1.38 18.81 6.01
CA LEU A 14 -1.85 17.47 5.67
C LEU A 14 -0.75 16.86 4.80
N ALA A 15 0.24 16.25 5.45
CA ALA A 15 1.10 15.28 4.79
C ALA A 15 0.17 14.13 4.48
N PHE A 16 -0.26 14.03 3.22
CA PHE A 16 -0.86 12.81 2.71
C PHE A 16 0.18 11.71 2.93
N LEU A 17 -0.07 10.87 3.93
CA LEU A 17 0.72 9.67 4.17
C LEU A 17 0.23 8.66 3.14
N THR A 18 0.86 8.66 1.97
CA THR A 18 0.55 7.76 0.87
C THR A 18 1.59 6.66 0.78
N GLY A 19 1.27 5.63 0.02
CA GLY A 19 2.15 4.65 -0.61
C GLY A 19 3.39 5.20 -1.27
N TRP A 20 3.92 4.42 -2.20
CA TRP A 20 4.55 5.06 -3.36
C TRP A 20 3.77 6.32 -3.78
N GLY A 21 4.43 7.42 -4.15
CA GLY A 21 3.68 8.59 -4.60
C GLY A 21 2.81 8.25 -5.83
N GLU A 22 1.90 9.16 -6.22
CA GLU A 22 1.01 8.96 -7.39
C GLU A 22 1.76 8.45 -8.63
N THR A 23 2.94 9.01 -8.92
CA THR A 23 3.84 8.56 -10.00
C THR A 23 4.28 7.10 -9.83
N GLY A 24 4.62 6.67 -8.62
CA GLY A 24 5.09 5.32 -8.34
C GLY A 24 3.97 4.30 -8.54
N HIS A 25 2.79 4.51 -7.95
CA HIS A 25 1.63 3.65 -8.15
C HIS A 25 1.22 3.58 -9.63
N TYR A 26 1.12 4.74 -10.28
CA TYR A 26 0.82 4.79 -11.72
C TYR A 26 1.82 3.98 -12.53
N THR A 27 3.11 4.17 -12.27
CA THR A 27 4.18 3.50 -13.01
C THR A 27 4.16 1.99 -12.80
N ILE A 28 3.99 1.51 -11.57
CA ILE A 28 3.88 0.08 -11.26
C ILE A 28 2.69 -0.53 -12.01
N SER A 29 1.50 0.03 -11.82
CA SER A 29 0.25 -0.48 -12.41
C SER A 29 0.24 -0.42 -13.93
N ASN A 30 0.77 0.66 -14.52
CA ASN A 30 0.89 0.80 -15.98
C ASN A 30 1.80 -0.28 -16.59
N ASN A 31 2.81 -0.77 -15.86
CA ASN A 31 3.72 -1.78 -16.38
C ASN A 31 3.25 -3.21 -16.08
N THR A 32 2.33 -3.45 -15.15
CA THR A 32 1.89 -4.80 -14.74
C THR A 32 1.43 -5.68 -15.90
N THR A 33 0.69 -5.13 -16.87
CA THR A 33 0.16 -5.93 -18.00
C THR A 33 1.24 -6.50 -18.90
N SER A 34 2.45 -5.92 -18.90
CA SER A 34 3.61 -6.44 -19.64
C SER A 34 4.17 -7.74 -19.05
N PHE A 35 3.76 -8.10 -17.83
CA PHE A 35 4.14 -9.33 -17.13
C PHE A 35 3.04 -10.40 -17.16
N PHE A 36 1.90 -10.14 -17.81
CA PHE A 36 0.80 -11.10 -17.83
C PHE A 36 1.17 -12.38 -18.60
N PRO A 37 0.86 -13.56 -18.04
CA PRO A 37 1.00 -14.80 -18.78
C PRO A 37 -0.09 -14.87 -19.87
N LYS A 38 0.04 -15.82 -20.79
CA LYS A 38 -0.82 -15.92 -21.99
C LYS A 38 -2.31 -15.96 -21.65
N GLU A 39 -2.65 -16.58 -20.52
CA GLU A 39 -4.01 -16.76 -20.01
C GLU A 39 -4.67 -15.46 -19.55
N PHE A 40 -3.89 -14.38 -19.37
CA PHE A 40 -4.35 -13.07 -18.89
C PHE A 40 -4.28 -11.98 -19.96
N LEU A 41 -3.86 -12.29 -21.19
CA LEU A 41 -3.65 -11.28 -22.26
C LEU A 41 -4.92 -10.49 -22.60
N GLN A 42 -6.11 -11.06 -22.44
CA GLN A 42 -7.37 -10.33 -22.63
C GLN A 42 -7.52 -9.13 -21.68
N PHE A 43 -6.92 -9.20 -20.49
CA PHE A 43 -6.93 -8.13 -19.49
C PHE A 43 -5.83 -7.09 -19.73
N ALA A 44 -4.94 -7.26 -20.72
CA ALA A 44 -3.96 -6.24 -21.08
C ALA A 44 -4.62 -4.91 -21.49
N SER A 45 -5.87 -4.97 -21.98
CA SER A 45 -6.70 -3.79 -22.26
C SER A 45 -7.01 -2.96 -21.02
N TRP A 46 -6.87 -3.50 -19.81
CA TRP A 46 -7.11 -2.78 -18.55
C TRP A 46 -5.97 -1.87 -18.13
N ARG A 47 -4.80 -1.93 -18.81
CA ARG A 47 -3.58 -1.17 -18.45
C ARG A 47 -3.84 0.28 -18.04
N GLY A 48 -4.53 1.04 -18.90
CA GLY A 48 -4.80 2.46 -18.64
C GLY A 48 -5.63 2.66 -17.37
N TYR A 49 -6.70 1.89 -17.22
CA TYR A 49 -7.54 1.96 -16.03
C TYR A 49 -6.78 1.59 -14.75
N LEU A 50 -6.01 0.49 -14.77
CA LEU A 50 -5.22 0.07 -13.61
C LEU A 50 -4.25 1.17 -13.18
N ALA A 51 -3.67 1.90 -14.14
CA ALA A 51 -2.77 3.02 -13.87
C ALA A 51 -3.51 4.25 -13.34
N ASP A 52 -4.60 4.65 -14.00
CA ASP A 52 -5.39 5.86 -13.64
C ASP A 52 -6.05 5.75 -12.26
N HIS A 53 -6.42 4.52 -11.87
CA HIS A 53 -7.04 4.20 -10.58
C HIS A 53 -6.03 3.67 -9.54
N ALA A 54 -4.73 3.67 -9.83
CA ALA A 54 -3.70 3.11 -8.94
C ALA A 54 -3.57 3.86 -7.60
N SER A 55 -4.00 5.13 -7.53
CA SER A 55 -3.96 5.95 -6.32
C SER A 55 -5.35 6.26 -5.75
N ASP A 56 -6.39 5.55 -6.20
CA ASP A 56 -7.72 5.72 -5.64
C ASP A 56 -7.83 5.35 -4.16
N PRO A 57 -7.18 4.29 -3.65
CA PRO A 57 -7.10 4.02 -2.22
C PRO A 57 -6.55 5.21 -1.41
N ASP A 58 -5.51 5.90 -1.92
CA ASP A 58 -4.98 7.09 -1.25
C ASP A 58 -6.01 8.20 -1.14
N ARG A 59 -6.72 8.46 -2.24
CA ARG A 59 -7.76 9.50 -2.31
C ARG A 59 -8.92 9.14 -1.38
N ARG A 60 -9.23 7.85 -1.25
CA ARG A 60 -10.32 7.30 -0.44
C ARG A 60 -10.20 7.62 1.05
N LYS A 61 -8.98 7.80 1.58
CA LYS A 61 -8.74 8.24 2.97
C LYS A 61 -9.45 9.55 3.35
N SER A 62 -9.75 10.41 2.37
CA SER A 62 -10.42 11.69 2.64
C SER A 62 -11.92 11.57 2.94
N TRP A 63 -12.56 10.42 2.67
CA TRP A 63 -13.98 10.18 2.96
C TRP A 63 -14.30 8.80 3.57
N ASP A 64 -13.38 7.85 3.56
CA ASP A 64 -13.49 6.56 4.26
C ASP A 64 -12.49 6.52 5.41
N SER A 65 -12.99 6.66 6.64
CA SER A 65 -12.16 6.61 7.86
C SER A 65 -11.55 5.24 8.13
N THR A 66 -11.99 4.19 7.42
CA THR A 66 -11.44 2.84 7.56
C THR A 66 -10.29 2.56 6.60
N GLU A 67 -10.00 3.49 5.68
CA GLU A 67 -9.04 3.28 4.62
C GLU A 67 -7.60 3.41 5.09
N GLU A 68 -7.30 4.41 5.92
CA GLU A 68 -5.92 4.74 6.31
C GLU A 68 -5.12 3.54 6.86
N PRO A 69 -5.66 2.70 7.78
CA PRO A 69 -4.94 1.52 8.25
C PRO A 69 -4.58 0.50 7.16
N LYS A 70 -5.23 0.52 5.99
CA LYS A 70 -4.98 -0.47 4.92
C LYS A 70 -3.68 -0.20 4.16
N HIS A 71 -3.00 0.91 4.43
CA HIS A 71 -1.85 1.40 3.67
C HIS A 71 -0.52 1.02 4.33
N PHE A 72 -0.49 0.55 5.57
CA PHE A 72 0.76 0.27 6.27
C PHE A 72 0.64 -0.91 7.25
N ILE A 73 1.78 -1.36 7.76
CA ILE A 73 1.91 -2.24 8.91
C ILE A 73 3.13 -1.82 9.73
N ASP A 74 2.93 -1.21 10.89
CA ASP A 74 3.97 -0.90 11.87
C ASP A 74 4.42 -2.21 12.54
N ILE A 75 5.09 -3.06 11.77
CA ILE A 75 5.39 -4.45 12.14
C ILE A 75 6.27 -4.53 13.40
N ASP A 76 7.10 -3.51 13.60
CA ASP A 76 8.00 -3.33 14.74
C ASP A 76 7.27 -2.98 16.05
N GLU A 77 5.96 -2.67 16.01
CA GLU A 77 5.13 -2.55 17.21
C GLU A 77 4.67 -3.91 17.76
N TYR A 78 4.70 -4.98 16.95
CA TYR A 78 4.36 -6.32 17.40
C TYR A 78 5.53 -6.92 18.19
N TYR A 79 5.30 -7.31 19.44
CA TYR A 79 6.36 -7.87 20.28
C TYR A 79 6.88 -9.21 19.74
N GLU A 80 6.02 -9.99 19.09
CA GLU A 80 6.35 -11.25 18.42
C GLU A 80 7.33 -11.00 17.28
N PHE A 81 7.14 -9.95 16.49
CA PHE A 81 8.07 -9.62 15.41
C PHE A 81 9.47 -9.38 15.94
N ASN A 82 9.58 -8.60 17.02
CA ASN A 82 10.87 -8.30 17.66
C ASN A 82 11.52 -9.52 18.35
N SER A 83 10.77 -10.58 18.64
CA SER A 83 11.27 -11.75 19.38
C SER A 83 11.48 -12.99 18.50
N THR A 84 10.61 -13.22 17.51
CA THR A 84 10.62 -14.39 16.62
C THR A 84 10.68 -14.04 15.14
N GLY A 85 10.63 -12.76 14.77
CA GLY A 85 10.65 -12.32 13.36
C GLY A 85 9.33 -12.51 12.63
N SER A 86 8.21 -12.70 13.35
CA SER A 86 6.90 -12.89 12.74
C SER A 86 5.76 -12.33 13.60
N ILE A 87 4.62 -12.05 12.97
CA ILE A 87 3.38 -11.63 13.64
C ILE A 87 2.27 -12.67 13.40
N PRO A 88 1.14 -12.62 14.13
CA PRO A 88 0.01 -13.50 13.83
C PRO A 88 -0.55 -13.24 12.43
N GLU A 89 -0.29 -14.13 11.47
CA GLU A 89 -0.68 -13.93 10.06
C GLU A 89 -2.20 -13.95 9.84
N ASN A 90 -2.97 -14.59 10.73
CA ASN A 90 -4.43 -14.54 10.69
C ASN A 90 -4.97 -13.32 11.44
N TYR A 91 -5.73 -12.46 10.74
CA TYR A 91 -6.29 -11.22 11.30
C TYR A 91 -7.07 -11.42 12.60
N GLN A 92 -7.96 -12.43 12.65
CA GLN A 92 -8.77 -12.69 13.85
C GLN A 92 -7.90 -13.14 15.03
N THR A 93 -6.79 -13.81 14.77
CA THR A 93 -5.80 -14.18 15.79
C THR A 93 -5.03 -12.95 16.27
N ALA A 94 -4.57 -12.07 15.37
CA ALA A 94 -3.95 -10.80 15.75
C ALA A 94 -4.88 -9.96 16.64
N VAL A 95 -6.16 -9.83 16.24
CA VAL A 95 -7.18 -9.12 17.01
C VAL A 95 -7.44 -9.79 18.36
N ARG A 96 -7.46 -11.12 18.43
CA ARG A 96 -7.65 -11.85 19.70
C ARG A 96 -6.50 -11.62 20.68
N ILE A 97 -5.27 -11.53 20.19
CA ILE A 97 -4.06 -11.37 21.02
C ILE A 97 -3.89 -9.90 21.45
N HIS A 98 -3.99 -8.95 20.52
CA HIS A 98 -3.65 -7.55 20.78
C HIS A 98 -4.85 -6.61 20.92
N GLY A 99 -6.05 -7.06 20.55
CA GLY A 99 -7.23 -6.22 20.45
C GLY A 99 -7.32 -5.45 19.13
N SER A 100 -8.54 -5.18 18.69
CA SER A 100 -8.81 -4.53 17.39
C SER A 100 -8.26 -3.11 17.31
N SER A 101 -8.27 -2.36 18.41
CA SER A 101 -7.74 -0.99 18.44
C SER A 101 -6.24 -0.96 18.17
N PHE A 102 -5.48 -1.90 18.73
CA PHE A 102 -4.04 -2.00 18.48
C PHE A 102 -3.80 -2.40 17.02
N VAL A 103 -4.44 -3.48 16.57
CA VAL A 103 -4.25 -4.00 15.20
C VAL A 103 -4.61 -2.93 14.15
N SER A 104 -5.68 -2.16 14.35
CA SER A 104 -6.01 -1.07 13.44
C SER A 104 -5.02 0.09 13.50
N ALA A 105 -4.46 0.40 14.68
CA ALA A 105 -3.51 1.49 14.85
C ALA A 105 -2.12 1.14 14.29
N ALA A 106 -1.72 -0.14 14.42
CA ALA A 106 -0.50 -0.67 13.85
C ALA A 106 -0.61 -0.95 12.34
N GLY A 107 -1.76 -0.68 11.71
CA GLY A 107 -1.97 -0.93 10.29
C GLY A 107 -2.36 -2.37 9.97
N ILE A 108 -3.08 -2.54 8.86
CA ILE A 108 -3.70 -3.80 8.44
C ILE A 108 -3.39 -4.18 6.99
N LEU A 109 -2.40 -3.53 6.38
CA LEU A 109 -2.01 -3.72 4.98
C LEU A 109 -1.99 -5.19 4.51
N PRO A 110 -1.29 -6.15 5.18
CA PRO A 110 -1.25 -7.53 4.69
C PRO A 110 -2.64 -8.18 4.63
N TRP A 111 -3.50 -7.91 5.62
CA TRP A 111 -4.87 -8.43 5.65
C TRP A 111 -5.79 -7.72 4.67
N ALA A 112 -5.58 -6.42 4.43
CA ALA A 112 -6.30 -5.65 3.42
C ALA A 112 -5.97 -6.15 2.00
N THR A 113 -4.70 -6.43 1.72
CA THR A 113 -4.24 -7.06 0.46
C THR A 113 -4.92 -8.41 0.24
N LEU A 114 -4.94 -9.28 1.27
CA LEU A 114 -5.60 -10.59 1.19
C LEU A 114 -7.11 -10.45 0.93
N THR A 115 -7.80 -9.58 1.67
CA THR A 115 -9.24 -9.32 1.51
C THR A 115 -9.57 -8.78 0.12
N THR A 116 -8.70 -7.94 -0.44
CA THR A 116 -8.86 -7.36 -1.78
C THR A 116 -8.66 -8.42 -2.86
N MET A 117 -7.69 -9.33 -2.68
CA MET A 117 -7.51 -10.48 -3.57
C MET A 117 -8.75 -11.39 -3.58
N ASP A 118 -9.33 -11.69 -2.41
CA ASP A 118 -10.57 -12.46 -2.32
C ASP A 118 -11.75 -11.74 -3.00
N SER A 119 -11.83 -10.41 -2.85
CA SER A 119 -12.85 -9.59 -3.51
C SER A 119 -12.70 -9.61 -5.03
N LEU A 120 -11.47 -9.52 -5.53
CA LEU A 120 -11.14 -9.65 -6.95
C LEU A 120 -11.57 -11.03 -7.48
N LYS A 121 -11.17 -12.12 -6.81
CA LYS A 121 -11.54 -13.49 -7.16
C LYS A 121 -13.06 -13.65 -7.24
N ASN A 122 -13.79 -13.13 -6.26
CA ASN A 122 -15.25 -13.19 -6.22
C ASN A 122 -15.91 -12.36 -7.35
N ALA A 123 -15.32 -11.23 -7.75
CA ALA A 123 -15.79 -10.45 -8.90
C ALA A 123 -15.59 -11.22 -10.22
N PHE A 124 -14.42 -11.85 -10.40
CA PHE A 124 -14.13 -12.72 -11.53
C PHE A 124 -15.12 -13.91 -11.63
N GLN A 125 -15.37 -14.61 -10.54
CA GLN A 125 -16.31 -15.75 -10.50
C GLN A 125 -17.73 -15.33 -10.89
N ARG A 126 -18.15 -14.12 -10.51
CA ARG A 126 -19.45 -13.54 -10.87
C ARG A 126 -19.49 -12.86 -12.23
N LYS A 127 -18.35 -12.79 -12.93
CA LYS A 127 -18.19 -12.02 -14.19
C LYS A 127 -18.58 -10.55 -14.04
N ASP A 128 -18.41 -9.99 -12.83
CA ASP A 128 -18.61 -8.57 -12.56
C ASP A 128 -17.33 -7.82 -12.93
N TRP A 129 -17.18 -7.54 -14.23
CA TRP A 129 -15.95 -6.98 -14.79
C TRP A 129 -15.64 -5.58 -14.25
N THR A 130 -16.66 -4.76 -13.98
CA THR A 130 -16.49 -3.43 -13.39
C THR A 130 -15.86 -3.54 -12.01
N LYS A 131 -16.37 -4.42 -11.13
CA LYS A 131 -15.75 -4.62 -9.81
C LYS A 131 -14.41 -5.32 -9.90
N ALA A 132 -14.24 -6.25 -10.83
CA ALA A 132 -12.95 -6.91 -11.02
C ALA A 132 -11.86 -5.90 -11.40
N GLN A 133 -12.16 -4.93 -12.27
CA GLN A 133 -11.21 -3.89 -12.66
C GLN A 133 -10.86 -2.95 -11.49
N LEU A 134 -11.87 -2.56 -10.70
CA LEU A 134 -11.66 -1.76 -9.49
C LEU A 134 -10.81 -2.50 -8.46
N PHE A 135 -11.19 -3.73 -8.09
CA PHE A 135 -10.44 -4.53 -7.12
C PHE A 135 -9.04 -4.91 -7.61
N ALA A 136 -8.82 -5.05 -8.92
CA ALA A 136 -7.49 -5.24 -9.47
C ALA A 136 -6.61 -3.99 -9.28
N SER A 137 -7.19 -2.79 -9.41
CA SER A 137 -6.48 -1.52 -9.18
C SER A 137 -6.14 -1.35 -7.70
N ASP A 138 -7.10 -1.60 -6.81
CA ASP A 138 -6.90 -1.57 -5.35
C ASP A 138 -5.87 -2.62 -4.91
N LEU A 139 -5.91 -3.84 -5.47
CA LEU A 139 -4.94 -4.88 -5.15
C LEU A 139 -3.53 -4.45 -5.56
N GLY A 140 -3.38 -3.86 -6.75
CA GLY A 140 -2.10 -3.33 -7.22
C GLY A 140 -1.54 -2.25 -6.29
N HIS A 141 -2.40 -1.38 -5.77
CA HIS A 141 -2.04 -0.36 -4.78
C HIS A 141 -1.50 -0.98 -3.50
N TYR A 142 -2.27 -1.84 -2.82
CA TYR A 142 -1.84 -2.43 -1.54
C TYR A 142 -0.61 -3.34 -1.68
N VAL A 143 -0.48 -4.06 -2.81
CA VAL A 143 0.77 -4.80 -3.07
C VAL A 143 1.95 -3.86 -3.21
N ALA A 144 1.78 -2.72 -3.89
CA ALA A 144 2.86 -1.73 -4.05
C ALA A 144 3.27 -1.11 -2.71
N ASP A 145 2.32 -0.75 -1.84
CA ASP A 145 2.58 -0.27 -0.47
C ASP A 145 3.35 -1.30 0.35
N GLY A 146 3.00 -2.58 0.20
CA GLY A 146 3.71 -3.68 0.84
C GLY A 146 5.17 -3.83 0.39
N HIS A 147 5.56 -3.21 -0.72
CA HIS A 147 6.94 -3.16 -1.22
C HIS A 147 7.62 -1.80 -0.96
N MET A 148 6.99 -0.91 -0.20
CA MET A 148 7.55 0.34 0.28
C MET A 148 8.09 0.11 1.70
N PRO A 149 9.41 0.08 1.95
CA PRO A 149 9.94 -0.31 3.27
C PRO A 149 9.50 0.57 4.44
N LEU A 150 9.28 1.87 4.21
CA LEU A 150 8.80 2.80 5.24
C LEU A 150 7.30 2.61 5.55
N HIS A 151 6.57 1.79 4.80
CA HIS A 151 5.20 1.37 5.14
C HIS A 151 5.17 0.18 6.09
N ILE A 152 6.34 -0.38 6.41
CA ILE A 152 6.49 -1.58 7.23
C ILE A 152 7.20 -1.24 8.57
N THR A 153 7.07 0.01 9.05
CA THR A 153 7.69 0.43 10.33
C THR A 153 7.04 1.68 10.88
N LYS A 154 6.94 1.76 12.20
CA LYS A 154 6.50 2.96 12.91
C LYS A 154 7.40 4.17 12.72
N ASP A 155 8.71 3.99 12.46
CA ASP A 155 9.61 5.11 12.16
C ASP A 155 9.58 5.52 10.67
N TYR A 156 8.44 5.33 9.99
CA TYR A 156 8.24 5.63 8.58
C TYR A 156 8.82 6.98 8.13
N ASN A 157 8.68 8.02 8.97
CA ASN A 157 9.11 9.38 8.63
C ASN A 157 10.44 9.81 9.27
N GLY A 158 11.22 8.88 9.80
CA GLY A 158 12.54 9.15 10.36
C GLY A 158 12.51 10.10 11.57
N ARG A 159 11.52 9.92 12.46
CA ARG A 159 11.38 10.71 13.69
C ARG A 159 12.46 10.34 14.70
N THR A 160 12.81 9.05 14.82
CA THR A 160 13.82 8.57 15.76
C THR A 160 15.22 8.57 15.16
N SER A 161 15.33 8.41 13.84
CA SER A 161 16.60 8.37 13.09
C SER A 161 17.18 9.75 12.68
N ALA A 162 16.62 10.86 13.19
CA ALA A 162 16.97 12.24 12.80
C ALA A 162 16.85 12.52 11.29
N ASN A 163 16.09 11.71 10.55
CA ASN A 163 15.92 11.78 9.11
C ASN A 163 14.50 12.24 8.75
N LYS A 164 13.95 13.21 9.49
CA LYS A 164 12.58 13.67 9.33
C LYS A 164 12.25 14.01 7.86
N GLY A 165 11.14 13.50 7.35
CA GLY A 165 10.72 13.70 5.96
C GLY A 165 11.26 12.66 4.97
N ILE A 166 11.93 11.60 5.44
CA ILE A 166 12.51 10.58 4.56
C ILE A 166 11.45 9.85 3.74
N HIS A 167 10.26 9.66 4.31
CA HIS A 167 9.09 9.05 3.66
C HIS A 167 8.79 9.68 2.30
N SER A 168 8.41 10.96 2.30
CA SER A 168 8.11 11.72 1.07
C SER A 168 9.32 11.88 0.15
N ARG A 169 10.55 11.96 0.71
CA ARG A 169 11.77 12.03 -0.11
C ARG A 169 11.97 10.76 -0.93
N TYR A 170 11.73 9.60 -0.33
CA TYR A 170 11.93 8.31 -0.97
C TYR A 170 10.77 7.96 -1.91
N GLU A 171 9.53 8.05 -1.45
CA GLU A 171 8.39 7.54 -2.22
C GLU A 171 7.96 8.45 -3.37
N SER A 172 8.11 9.77 -3.22
CA SER A 172 7.66 10.76 -4.20
C SER A 172 8.84 11.46 -4.85
N GLN A 173 9.65 12.20 -4.08
CA GLN A 173 10.66 13.09 -4.68
C GLN A 173 11.72 12.33 -5.50
N MET A 174 12.19 11.18 -4.98
CA MET A 174 13.12 10.32 -5.70
C MET A 174 12.45 9.73 -6.95
N ILE A 175 11.26 9.16 -6.81
CA ILE A 175 10.54 8.54 -7.93
C ILE A 175 10.20 9.57 -9.01
N ASP A 176 9.61 10.70 -8.66
CA ASP A 176 9.28 11.78 -9.61
C ASP A 176 10.50 12.27 -10.38
N ARG A 177 11.64 12.43 -9.70
CA ARG A 177 12.89 12.91 -10.30
C ARG A 177 13.52 11.86 -11.21
N PHE A 178 13.45 10.58 -10.85
CA PHE A 178 14.20 9.52 -11.52
C PHE A 178 13.33 8.54 -12.31
N GLN A 179 12.03 8.79 -12.45
CA GLN A 179 11.08 7.90 -13.14
C GLN A 179 11.54 7.47 -14.55
N GLN A 180 12.17 8.37 -15.31
CA GLN A 180 12.68 8.08 -16.66
C GLN A 180 13.88 7.12 -16.66
N GLN A 181 14.54 6.93 -15.51
CA GLN A 181 15.68 6.02 -15.35
C GLN A 181 15.24 4.62 -14.86
N ILE A 182 14.01 4.48 -14.39
CA ILE A 182 13.45 3.20 -13.94
C ILE A 182 13.16 2.35 -15.18
N LYS A 183 13.85 1.21 -15.30
CA LYS A 183 13.66 0.27 -16.40
C LYS A 183 12.90 -0.95 -15.91
N PHE A 184 11.82 -1.28 -16.60
CA PHE A 184 11.07 -2.51 -16.39
C PHE A 184 11.52 -3.54 -17.42
N SER A 185 12.02 -4.66 -16.94
CA SER A 185 12.32 -5.82 -17.77
C SER A 185 11.31 -6.90 -17.41
N PRO A 186 10.56 -7.46 -18.38
CA PRO A 186 9.70 -8.59 -18.11
C PRO A 186 10.50 -9.74 -17.50
N ASP A 187 10.02 -10.25 -16.37
CA ASP A 187 10.50 -11.48 -15.76
C ASP A 187 9.37 -12.53 -15.81
N SER A 188 9.73 -13.80 -15.63
CA SER A 188 8.77 -14.88 -15.50
C SER A 188 7.89 -14.67 -14.27
N VAL A 189 6.58 -14.77 -14.46
CA VAL A 189 5.61 -14.80 -13.35
C VAL A 189 5.22 -16.23 -13.05
N SER A 190 5.11 -16.57 -11.76
CA SER A 190 4.67 -17.87 -11.29
C SER A 190 3.35 -17.74 -10.52
N TYR A 191 2.55 -18.80 -10.57
CA TYR A 191 1.36 -18.89 -9.73
C TYR A 191 1.75 -18.93 -8.25
N ILE A 192 1.06 -18.14 -7.42
CA ILE A 192 1.24 -18.10 -5.96
C ILE A 192 0.17 -19.02 -5.34
N PRO A 193 0.55 -20.20 -4.81
CA PRO A 193 -0.42 -21.15 -4.25
C PRO A 193 -0.96 -20.72 -2.89
N ASP A 194 -0.13 -20.07 -2.09
CA ASP A 194 -0.47 -19.53 -0.78
C ASP A 194 -0.28 -18.02 -0.78
N VAL A 195 -1.35 -17.30 -1.08
CA VAL A 195 -1.35 -15.83 -1.17
C VAL A 195 -1.09 -15.20 0.20
N SER A 196 -1.63 -15.79 1.27
CA SER A 196 -1.41 -15.28 2.63
C SER A 196 0.07 -15.35 2.95
N ARG A 197 0.68 -16.53 2.79
CA ARG A 197 2.09 -16.71 3.09
C ARG A 197 2.98 -15.79 2.24
N PHE A 198 2.68 -15.66 0.95
CA PHE A 198 3.42 -14.76 0.05
C PHE A 198 3.38 -13.30 0.49
N ILE A 199 2.22 -12.83 0.95
CA ILE A 199 2.07 -11.45 1.45
C ILE A 199 2.93 -11.22 2.69
N PHE A 200 2.92 -12.17 3.62
CA PHE A 200 3.72 -12.07 4.85
C PHE A 200 5.22 -12.22 4.56
N ASP A 201 5.61 -13.08 3.62
CA ASP A 201 7.02 -13.27 3.25
C ASP A 201 7.68 -11.99 2.74
N TYR A 202 7.01 -11.17 1.92
CA TYR A 202 7.63 -9.94 1.42
C TYR A 202 7.68 -8.80 2.44
N ILE A 203 6.94 -8.88 3.56
CA ILE A 203 7.01 -7.86 4.63
C ILE A 203 7.96 -8.25 5.77
N TYR A 204 8.35 -9.52 5.88
CA TYR A 204 9.31 -10.01 6.88
C TYR A 204 10.79 -9.86 6.47
N ILE A 205 11.12 -8.79 5.72
CA ILE A 205 12.44 -8.53 5.14
C ILE A 205 13.56 -8.53 6.19
#